data_AF-X1MYH7-F1
#
_entry.id   AF-X1MYH7-F1
#
_cell.length_a   1.000
_cell.length_b   1.000
_cell.length_c   1.000
_cell.angle_alpha   90.00
_cell.angle_beta   90.00
_cell.angle_gamma   90.00
#
_symmetry.space_group_name_H-M   'P 1'
#
loop_
_entity.id
_entity.type
_entity.pdbx_description
1 polymer ?
#
loop_
_entity_poly.entity_id
_entity_poly.type
_entity_poly.pdbx_seq_one_letter_code
_entity_poly.pdbx_strand_id
1 'polypeptide(L)'
;YWDNKGLMTTAMIQSIILQVVIVMVHLAIGLALGLKDIPLWYYFVFYPSVAVLGFVTPSFNGIGIREWAYTYFLCLAGVDRAHALTYAIMWLGLTTLSSLVGGLVYILGHFKAPPKENES
;
A
#
# COMPACT_ATOMS: atom_id res chain seq x y z
N TYR A 1 -12.76 -3.80 -24.29
CA TYR A 1 -12.34 -4.07 -22.89
C TYR A 1 -12.92 -5.38 -22.32
N TRP A 2 -14.05 -5.91 -22.82
CA TRP A 2 -14.73 -7.11 -22.26
C TRP A 2 -14.35 -8.48 -22.87
N ASP A 3 -13.44 -8.53 -23.85
CA ASP A 3 -13.30 -9.71 -24.71
C ASP A 3 -12.10 -10.62 -24.39
N ASN A 4 -11.28 -10.28 -23.38
CA ASN A 4 -10.09 -11.06 -23.02
C ASN A 4 -10.12 -11.51 -21.56
N LYS A 5 -10.86 -12.59 -21.28
CA LYS A 5 -10.88 -13.25 -19.96
C LYS A 5 -9.48 -13.55 -19.41
N GLY A 6 -8.50 -13.78 -20.29
CA GLY A 6 -7.08 -13.98 -19.91
C GLY A 6 -6.42 -12.76 -19.26
N LEU A 7 -6.67 -11.54 -19.77
CA LEU A 7 -6.13 -10.31 -19.15
C LEU A 7 -6.78 -10.03 -17.80
N MET A 8 -8.09 -10.27 -17.69
CA MET A 8 -8.83 -10.04 -16.45
C MET A 8 -8.36 -11.00 -15.34
N THR A 9 -8.19 -12.29 -15.66
CA THR A 9 -7.62 -13.28 -14.73
C THR A 9 -6.18 -12.95 -14.34
N THR A 10 -5.34 -12.53 -15.29
CA THR A 10 -3.95 -12.15 -15.00
C THR A 10 -3.88 -10.93 -14.09
N ALA A 11 -4.70 -9.90 -14.33
CA ALA A 11 -4.79 -8.71 -13.48
C ALA A 11 -5.29 -9.03 -12.07
N MET A 12 -6.24 -9.96 -11.94
CA MET A 12 -6.72 -10.44 -10.64
C MET A 12 -5.62 -11.19 -9.88
N ILE A 13 -4.90 -12.10 -10.55
CA ILE A 13 -3.77 -12.81 -9.94
C ILE A 13 -2.68 -11.83 -9.49
N GLN A 14 -2.35 -10.84 -10.31
CA GLN A 14 -1.38 -9.81 -9.94
C GLN A 14 -1.84 -8.99 -8.71
N SER A 15 -3.13 -8.69 -8.62
CA SER A 15 -3.70 -7.99 -7.47
C SER A 15 -3.62 -8.83 -6.19
N ILE A 16 -3.89 -10.13 -6.28
CA ILE A 16 -3.75 -11.07 -5.15
C ILE A 16 -2.29 -11.16 -4.72
N ILE A 17 -1.36 -11.30 -5.66
CA ILE A 17 0.08 -11.33 -5.36
C ILE A 17 0.52 -10.05 -4.65
N LEU A 18 0.11 -8.88 -5.15
CA LEU A 18 0.39 -7.60 -4.53
C LEU A 18 -0.16 -7.53 -3.10
N GLN A 19 -1.40 -7.98 -2.87
CA GLN A 19 -1.98 -8.01 -1.53
C GLN A 19 -1.20 -8.92 -0.58
N VAL A 20 -0.78 -10.11 -1.03
CA VAL A 20 0.07 -11.00 -0.23
C VAL A 20 1.40 -10.35 0.11
N VAL A 21 2.06 -9.72 -0.86
CA VAL A 21 3.33 -9.00 -0.63
C VAL A 21 3.16 -7.88 0.38
N ILE A 22 2.09 -7.08 0.24
CA ILE A 22 1.78 -5.98 1.16
C ILE A 22 1.58 -6.50 2.59
N VAL A 23 0.84 -7.60 2.75
CA VAL A 23 0.62 -8.22 4.07
C VAL A 23 1.94 -8.73 4.65
N MET A 24 2.80 -9.37 3.86
CA MET A 24 4.12 -9.79 4.32
C MET A 24 4.99 -8.62 4.77
N VAL A 25 4.94 -7.48 4.06
CA VAL A 25 5.65 -6.26 4.47
C VAL A 25 5.10 -5.72 5.80
N HIS A 26 3.78 -5.70 5.97
CA HIS A 26 3.16 -5.27 7.23
C HIS A 26 3.56 -6.16 8.40
N LEU A 27 3.60 -7.49 8.18
CA LEU A 27 4.10 -8.44 9.16
C LEU A 27 5.58 -8.23 9.48
N ALA A 28 6.41 -7.95 8.47
CA ALA A 28 7.83 -7.68 8.69
C ALA A 28 8.06 -6.41 9.52
N ILE A 29 7.28 -5.34 9.28
CA ILE A 29 7.33 -4.10 10.09
C ILE A 29 6.86 -4.39 11.52
N GLY A 30 5.76 -5.13 11.69
CA GLY A 30 5.28 -5.55 13.01
C GLY A 30 6.31 -6.37 13.79
N LEU A 31 6.95 -7.33 13.12
CA LEU A 31 8.02 -8.15 13.70
C LEU A 31 9.25 -7.31 14.08
N ALA A 32 9.64 -6.35 13.23
CA ALA A 32 10.76 -5.45 13.49
C ALA A 32 10.51 -4.54 14.71
N LEU A 33 9.25 -4.20 14.98
CA LEU A 33 8.83 -3.44 16.16
C LEU A 33 8.55 -4.33 17.39
N GLY A 34 8.75 -5.65 17.28
CA GLY A 34 8.47 -6.59 18.35
C GLY A 34 6.99 -6.86 18.63
N LEU A 35 6.09 -6.43 17.73
CA LEU A 35 4.64 -6.57 17.84
C LEU A 35 4.20 -8.00 17.45
N LYS A 36 4.51 -8.97 18.31
CA LYS A 36 4.21 -10.40 18.09
C LYS A 36 2.79 -10.80 18.45
N ASP A 37 2.11 -9.99 19.26
CA ASP A 37 0.77 -10.31 19.79
C ASP A 37 -0.37 -9.95 18.82
N ILE A 38 -0.06 -9.27 17.71
CA ILE A 38 -1.08 -8.87 16.73
C ILE A 38 -1.40 -10.06 15.82
N PRO A 39 -2.65 -10.52 15.79
CA PRO A 39 -3.02 -11.67 14.98
C PRO A 39 -3.04 -11.30 13.48
N LEU A 40 -2.68 -12.26 12.64
CA LEU A 40 -2.49 -12.09 11.19
C LEU A 40 -3.76 -11.56 10.47
N TRP A 41 -4.94 -11.96 10.95
CA TRP A 41 -6.23 -11.47 10.43
C TRP A 41 -6.43 -9.97 10.64
N TYR A 42 -5.83 -9.40 11.69
CA TYR A 42 -5.97 -7.97 11.99
C TYR A 42 -5.36 -7.13 10.88
N TYR A 43 -4.17 -7.51 10.39
CA TYR A 43 -3.50 -6.85 9.27
C TYR A 43 -4.35 -6.86 7.98
N PHE A 44 -5.12 -7.93 7.75
CA PHE A 44 -5.99 -8.10 6.59
C PHE A 44 -7.21 -7.17 6.60
N VAL A 45 -7.69 -6.76 7.77
CA VAL A 45 -8.83 -5.81 7.91
C VAL A 45 -8.32 -4.38 8.02
N PHE A 46 -7.25 -4.21 8.80
CA PHE A 46 -6.60 -2.94 9.06
C PHE A 46 -6.09 -2.29 7.78
N TYR A 47 -5.30 -3.02 6.98
CA TYR A 47 -4.69 -2.48 5.77
C TYR A 47 -5.72 -1.90 4.77
N PRO A 48 -6.76 -2.65 4.33
CA PRO A 48 -7.75 -2.10 3.41
C PRO A 48 -8.55 -0.95 4.04
N SER A 49 -8.82 -0.99 5.34
CA SER A 49 -9.51 0.12 6.04
C SER A 49 -8.70 1.41 5.96
N VAL A 50 -7.39 1.34 6.23
CA VAL A 50 -6.51 2.50 6.12
C VAL A 50 -6.30 2.93 4.67
N ALA A 51 -6.21 1.98 3.73
CA ALA A 51 -6.13 2.30 2.31
C ALA A 51 -7.36 3.08 1.83
N VAL A 52 -8.57 2.64 2.19
CA VAL A 52 -9.82 3.36 1.87
C VAL A 52 -9.81 4.77 2.46
N LEU A 53 -9.42 4.94 3.72
CA LEU A 53 -9.29 6.26 4.33
C LEU A 53 -8.26 7.15 3.62
N GLY A 54 -7.13 6.57 3.19
CA GLY A 54 -6.12 7.26 2.40
C GLY A 54 -6.63 7.71 1.02
N PHE A 55 -7.49 6.93 0.37
CA PHE A 55 -8.09 7.29 -0.93
C PHE A 55 -9.21 8.31 -0.80
N VAL A 56 -10.04 8.22 0.24
CA VAL A 56 -11.20 9.10 0.43
C VAL A 56 -10.79 10.50 0.86
N THR A 57 -9.67 10.64 1.56
CA THR A 57 -9.30 11.92 2.14
C THR A 57 -8.56 12.82 1.15
N PRO A 58 -9.01 14.07 0.93
CA PRO A 58 -8.36 15.04 0.06
C PRO A 58 -7.13 15.62 0.79
N SER A 59 -6.07 14.82 0.91
CA SER A 59 -4.79 15.23 1.46
C SER A 59 -3.70 14.93 0.44
N PHE A 60 -2.62 15.73 0.42
CA PHE A 60 -1.45 15.49 -0.43
C PHE A 60 -0.89 14.08 -0.14
N ASN A 61 -1.32 13.09 -0.92
CA ASN A 61 -0.93 11.68 -0.80
C ASN A 61 -1.20 11.03 0.57
N GLY A 62 -2.25 11.44 1.29
CA GLY A 62 -2.59 10.82 2.57
C GLY A 62 -1.68 11.21 3.75
N ILE A 63 -0.70 12.11 3.56
CA ILE A 63 0.26 12.50 4.61
C ILE A 63 -0.50 13.21 5.74
N GLY A 64 -0.31 12.73 6.97
CA GLY A 64 -1.00 13.12 8.19
C GLY A 64 -2.16 12.19 8.54
N ILE A 65 -3.10 11.99 7.61
CA ILE A 65 -4.31 11.18 7.86
C ILE A 65 -3.99 9.70 7.87
N ARG A 66 -3.11 9.26 6.97
CA ARG A 66 -2.68 7.86 6.91
C ARG A 66 -1.91 7.52 8.17
N GLU A 67 -0.94 8.33 8.60
CA GLU A 67 -0.22 8.06 9.85
C GLU A 67 -1.14 8.07 11.05
N TRP A 68 -2.10 9.01 11.10
CA TRP A 68 -3.11 9.03 12.15
C TRP A 68 -3.96 7.76 12.16
N ALA A 69 -4.44 7.30 11.00
CA ALA A 69 -5.25 6.09 10.87
C ALA A 69 -4.45 4.83 11.27
N TYR A 70 -3.21 4.69 10.79
CA TYR A 70 -2.30 3.61 11.21
C TYR A 70 -2.13 3.62 12.73
N THR A 71 -1.86 4.79 13.31
CA THR A 71 -1.67 4.95 14.76
C THR A 71 -2.94 4.61 15.53
N TYR A 72 -4.10 5.08 15.07
CA TYR A 72 -5.40 4.89 15.72
C TYR A 72 -5.79 3.40 15.81
N PHE A 73 -5.73 2.67 14.70
CA PHE A 73 -6.07 1.25 14.68
C PHE A 73 -5.04 0.40 15.44
N LEU A 74 -3.76 0.72 15.39
CA LEU A 74 -2.76 -0.02 16.17
C LEU A 74 -2.92 0.24 17.68
N CYS A 75 -3.20 1.47 18.10
CA CYS A 75 -3.56 1.75 19.49
C CYS A 75 -4.84 1.04 19.92
N LEU A 76 -5.83 0.89 19.03
CA LEU A 76 -7.04 0.11 19.31
C LEU A 76 -6.73 -1.39 19.53
N ALA A 77 -5.67 -1.91 18.89
CA ALA A 77 -5.17 -3.26 19.11
C ALA A 77 -4.28 -3.40 20.36
N GLY A 78 -4.14 -2.35 21.18
CA GLY A 78 -3.33 -2.36 22.40
C GLY A 78 -1.85 -2.03 22.17
N VAL A 79 -1.46 -1.57 20.99
CA VAL A 79 -0.09 -1.15 20.70
C VAL A 79 0.17 0.24 21.29
N ASP A 80 1.33 0.42 21.91
CA ASP A 80 1.76 1.72 22.40
C ASP A 80 1.84 2.75 21.26
N ARG A 81 1.49 4.00 21.57
CA ARG A 81 1.39 5.08 20.56
C ARG A 81 2.74 5.35 19.88
N ALA A 82 3.86 5.23 20.58
CA ALA A 82 5.17 5.43 19.98
C ALA A 82 5.46 4.35 18.92
N HIS A 83 5.21 3.08 19.25
CA HIS A 83 5.38 1.95 18.32
C HIS A 83 4.44 2.07 17.11
N ALA A 84 3.19 2.46 17.35
CA ALA A 84 2.19 2.66 16.30
C ALA A 84 2.56 3.79 15.32
N LEU A 85 3.13 4.89 15.83
CA LEU A 85 3.64 5.98 15.00
C LEU A 85 4.89 5.56 14.22
N THR A 86 5.83 4.85 14.85
CA THR A 86 7.01 4.33 14.14
C THR A 86 6.62 3.39 13.01
N TYR A 87 5.61 2.53 13.22
CA TYR A 87 5.04 1.68 12.19
C TYR A 87 4.56 2.49 10.98
N ALA A 88 3.76 3.53 11.24
CA ALA A 88 3.21 4.39 10.20
C ALA A 88 4.31 5.09 9.38
N ILE A 89 5.36 5.60 10.05
CA ILE A 89 6.49 6.26 9.42
C ILE A 89 7.32 5.27 8.60
N MET A 90 7.57 4.05 9.09
CA MET A 90 8.25 3.00 8.31
C MET A 90 7.50 2.69 7.03
N TRP A 91 6.16 2.57 7.10
CA TRP A 91 5.32 2.35 5.93
C TRP A 91 5.37 3.52 4.93
N LEU A 92 5.30 4.76 5.42
CA LEU A 92 5.50 5.96 4.59
C LEU A 92 6.86 5.93 3.89
N GLY A 93 7.94 5.65 4.64
CA GLY A 93 9.30 5.60 4.10
C GLY A 93 9.43 4.55 3.01
N LEU A 94 8.92 3.34 3.23
CA LEU A 94 8.97 2.27 2.26
C LEU A 94 8.19 2.60 0.99
N THR A 95 6.95 3.11 1.13
CA THR A 95 6.13 3.50 -0.03
C THR A 95 6.74 4.66 -0.81
N THR A 96 7.39 5.60 -0.12
CA THR A 96 8.11 6.71 -0.74
C THR A 96 9.33 6.22 -1.51
N LEU A 97 10.13 5.33 -0.93
CA LEU A 97 11.27 4.71 -1.61
C LEU A 97 10.83 3.90 -2.84
N SER A 98 9.79 3.08 -2.72
CA SER A 98 9.23 2.35 -3.86
C SER A 98 8.73 3.29 -4.96
N SER A 99 8.07 4.40 -4.58
CA SER A 99 7.62 5.42 -5.54
C SER A 99 8.78 6.14 -6.21
N LEU A 100 9.86 6.41 -5.47
CA LEU A 100 11.08 7.01 -6.01
C LEU A 100 11.75 6.08 -7.02
N VAL A 101 11.87 4.78 -6.71
CA VAL A 101 12.38 3.78 -7.65
C VAL A 101 11.51 3.72 -8.91
N GLY A 102 10.19 3.71 -8.76
CA GLY A 102 9.26 3.78 -9.88
C GLY A 102 9.42 5.06 -10.72
N GLY A 103 9.62 6.21 -10.07
CA GLY A 103 9.90 7.49 -10.74
C GLY A 103 11.24 7.51 -11.48
N LEU A 104 12.29 6.92 -10.90
CA LEU A 104 13.59 6.78 -11.56
C LEU A 104 13.48 5.86 -12.78
N VAL A 105 12.78 4.73 -12.66
CA VAL A 105 12.49 3.83 -13.79
C VAL A 105 11.64 4.54 -14.85
N TYR A 106 10.71 5.40 -14.46
CA TYR A 106 9.90 6.17 -15.40
C TYR A 106 10.72 7.21 -16.18
N ILE A 107 11.70 7.87 -15.54
CA ILE A 107 12.56 8.85 -16.19
C ILE A 107 13.60 8.17 -17.11
N LEU A 108 14.14 7.02 -16.68
CA LEU A 108 15.17 6.27 -17.41
C LEU A 108 14.58 5.33 -18.48
N GLY A 109 13.38 4.82 -18.25
CA GLY A 109 12.64 3.99 -19.18
C GLY A 109 12.01 4.89 -20.23
N HIS A 110 12.43 4.76 -21.49
CA HIS A 110 11.81 5.41 -22.63
C HIS A 110 10.33 4.99 -22.75
N PHE A 111 9.44 5.68 -22.04
CA PHE A 111 8.00 5.44 -22.10
C PHE A 111 7.54 5.81 -23.52
N LYS A 112 7.41 4.80 -24.40
CA LYS A 112 6.75 4.97 -25.69
C LYS A 112 5.28 5.26 -25.37
N ALA A 113 4.87 6.52 -25.58
CA ALA A 113 3.48 6.90 -25.52
C ALA A 113 2.64 5.92 -26.36
N PRO A 114 1.46 5.48 -25.89
CA PRO A 114 0.61 4.57 -26.64
C PRO A 114 0.36 5.16 -28.04
N PRO A 115 0.41 4.34 -29.11
CA PRO A 115 0.14 4.81 -30.47
C PRO A 115 -1.20 5.54 -30.47
N LYS A 116 -1.22 6.79 -30.96
CA LYS A 116 -2.46 7.53 -31.15
C LYS A 116 -3.36 6.69 -32.05
N GLU A 117 -4.47 6.21 -31.50
CA GLU A 117 -5.55 5.64 -32.30
C GLU A 117 -6.08 6.78 -33.16
N ASN A 118 -5.82 6.69 -34.47
CA ASN A 118 -6.32 7.65 -35.44
C ASN A 118 -7.84 7.54 -35.43
N GLU A 119 -8.51 8.48 -34.77
CA GLU A 119 -9.92 8.75 -35.00
C GLU A 119 -10.07 9.15 -36.47
N SER A 120 -10.58 8.22 -37.27
CA SER A 120 -10.96 8.38 -38.67
C SER A 120 -12.29 9.09 -38.81
#